data_AF-A0A7R9EPW5-F1
#
_entry.id   AF-A0A7R9EPW5-F1
#
_cell.length_a   1.000
_cell.length_b   1.000
_cell.length_c   1.000
_cell.angle_alpha   90.00
_cell.angle_beta   90.00
_cell.angle_gamma   90.00
#
_symmetry.space_group_name_H-M   'P 1'
#
loop_
_entity.id
_entity.type
_entity.pdbx_description
1 polymer ?
#
loop_
_entity_poly.entity_id
_entity_poly.type
_entity_poly.pdbx_seq_one_letter_code
_entity_poly.pdbx_strand_id
1 'polypeptide(L)'
;MMKRILCRYLLKVPNVLEGERNNFIAMNLRMLSTCVHKIHKERRHSMVSPCFSSNTALHGVLAPRPSSSTCTDKTQPVPETVNKFSERTHTCGELRVDHVGREVRLCGWLEYERMGKFLTLRDGYGSIQLVVTDSRDDITSLLEGITHESVLAVAGEVHKRPPGQENKKMSTGDIEVLVSEVVILNKAKKNLPFGVRDHNKAKEYLRMKYRYLDLRFPEMQRNLRLRSKVIMKMREYLCNYCDFVDVETPTLFRRTPGGAQEFVVPTRLAGQFFSLVQSPQQFKQLLMVGGLDRYFQIARCYRDEGSRPDRQPEFTQVIIRCCYLDKMSGTHNYIPSAVQILQDL
;
A
#
# COMPACT_ATOMS: atom_id res chain seq x y z
N MET A 1 11.97 19.61 16.56
CA MET A 1 10.54 19.96 16.70
C MET A 1 9.74 18.89 17.47
N MET A 2 9.87 17.58 17.16
CA MET A 2 9.21 16.49 17.92
C MET A 2 9.58 16.41 19.42
N LYS A 3 10.84 16.67 19.81
CA LYS A 3 11.24 16.72 21.23
C LYS A 3 10.50 17.80 22.05
N ARG A 4 10.21 18.97 21.45
CA ARG A 4 9.47 20.06 22.11
C ARG A 4 7.96 19.78 22.20
N ILE A 5 7.42 18.97 21.29
CA ILE A 5 6.01 18.56 21.27
C ILE A 5 5.73 17.48 22.32
N LEU A 6 6.65 16.51 22.47
CA LEU A 6 6.53 15.45 23.49
C LEU A 6 6.67 15.99 24.92
N CYS A 7 7.58 16.95 25.16
CA CYS A 7 7.73 17.59 26.48
C CYS A 7 6.49 18.38 26.92
N ARG A 8 5.74 19.00 25.99
CA ARG A 8 4.48 19.69 26.34
C ARG A 8 3.32 18.73 26.62
N TYR A 9 3.37 17.50 26.08
CA TYR A 9 2.35 16.48 26.29
C TYR A 9 2.45 15.85 27.69
N LEU A 10 3.65 15.74 28.24
CA LEU A 10 3.90 15.09 29.54
C LEU A 10 3.72 16.03 30.76
N LEU A 11 3.68 17.34 30.55
CA LEU A 11 3.48 18.34 31.61
C LEU A 11 2.02 18.57 32.01
N LYS A 12 1.04 17.91 31.35
CA LYS A 12 -0.41 18.15 31.56
C LYS A 12 -1.18 17.00 32.20
N VAL A 13 -0.51 15.96 32.69
CA VAL A 13 -1.17 14.84 33.39
C VAL A 13 -1.22 15.16 34.89
N PRO A 14 -2.40 15.40 35.49
CA PRO A 14 -2.51 15.49 36.94
C PRO A 14 -2.50 14.07 37.53
N ASN A 15 -1.88 13.91 38.70
CA ASN A 15 -1.82 12.69 39.53
C ASN A 15 -0.88 11.57 39.09
N VAL A 16 0.43 11.85 39.02
CA VAL A 16 1.47 10.82 39.21
C VAL A 16 2.54 11.38 40.13
N LEU A 17 2.84 10.64 41.21
CA LEU A 17 3.79 11.01 42.27
C LEU A 17 5.17 11.35 41.67
N GLU A 18 5.77 12.46 42.12
CA GLU A 18 6.95 13.11 41.51
C GLU A 18 8.20 12.22 41.39
N GLY A 19 8.30 11.13 42.17
CA GLY A 19 9.41 10.18 42.11
C GLY A 19 9.48 9.33 40.84
N GLU A 20 8.33 9.01 40.21
CA GLU A 20 8.28 8.14 39.03
C GLU A 20 8.51 8.89 37.70
N ARG A 21 8.28 10.21 37.68
CA ARG A 21 8.52 11.06 36.50
C ARG A 21 9.99 11.14 36.12
N ASN A 22 10.89 11.27 37.10
CA ASN A 22 12.32 11.44 36.84
C ASN A 22 12.98 10.15 36.33
N ASN A 23 12.53 8.99 36.81
CA ASN A 23 13.02 7.69 36.33
C ASN A 23 12.53 7.38 34.89
N PHE A 24 11.28 7.71 34.56
CA PHE A 24 10.73 7.43 33.23
C PHE A 24 11.32 8.32 32.13
N ILE A 25 11.64 9.58 32.45
CA ILE A 25 12.31 10.51 31.53
C ILE A 25 13.79 10.14 31.36
N ALA A 26 14.48 9.75 32.43
CA ALA A 26 15.89 9.32 32.37
C ALA A 26 16.08 8.03 31.56
N MET A 27 15.14 7.08 31.65
CA MET A 27 15.20 5.80 30.94
C MET A 27 15.00 5.96 29.42
N ASN A 28 14.08 6.84 29.00
CA ASN A 28 13.80 7.11 27.59
C ASN A 28 14.91 7.92 26.90
N LEU A 29 15.56 8.85 27.61
CA LEU A 29 16.71 9.58 27.08
C LEU A 29 17.98 8.70 26.96
N ARG A 30 18.19 7.75 27.88
CA ARG A 30 19.27 6.75 27.79
C ARG A 30 19.07 5.78 26.62
N MET A 31 17.84 5.30 26.37
CA MET A 31 17.55 4.41 25.23
C MET A 31 17.77 5.10 23.87
N LEU A 32 17.38 6.36 23.74
CA LEU A 32 17.62 7.14 22.51
C LEU A 32 19.12 7.39 22.25
N SER A 33 19.93 7.54 23.31
CA SER A 33 21.38 7.73 23.19
C SER A 33 22.13 6.45 22.86
N THR A 34 21.70 5.28 23.38
CA THR A 34 22.30 3.97 23.05
C THR A 34 21.96 3.52 21.64
N CYS A 35 20.76 3.84 21.15
CA CYS A 35 20.32 3.49 19.80
C CYS A 35 21.18 4.21 18.72
N VAL A 36 21.52 5.49 18.92
CA VAL A 36 22.39 6.24 17.99
C VAL A 36 23.83 5.72 18.00
N HIS A 37 24.33 5.22 19.14
CA HIS A 37 25.69 4.66 19.23
C HIS A 37 25.80 3.25 18.59
N LYS A 38 24.74 2.44 18.63
CA LYS A 38 24.72 1.09 18.08
C LYS A 38 24.67 1.07 16.54
N ILE A 39 23.91 2.02 15.96
CA ILE A 39 23.81 2.23 14.50
C ILE A 39 25.17 2.58 13.85
N HIS A 40 26.07 3.24 14.58
CA HIS A 40 27.41 3.56 14.06
C HIS A 40 28.40 2.39 14.13
N LYS A 41 28.16 1.39 14.99
CA LYS A 41 29.09 0.27 15.21
C LYS A 41 28.81 -0.94 14.30
N GLU A 42 27.55 -1.16 13.93
CA GLU A 42 27.12 -2.33 13.13
C GLU A 42 27.34 -2.19 11.61
N ARG A 43 27.62 -0.98 11.10
CA ARG A 43 27.96 -0.76 9.68
C ARG A 43 29.39 -1.18 9.27
N ARG A 44 30.20 -1.79 10.16
CA ARG A 44 31.59 -2.17 9.84
C ARG A 44 31.88 -3.67 9.72
N HIS A 45 30.96 -4.57 10.04
CA HIS A 45 31.24 -6.00 9.95
C HIS A 45 30.02 -6.82 9.51
N SER A 46 30.03 -7.30 8.27
CA SER A 46 29.69 -8.69 7.90
C SER A 46 29.64 -8.86 6.37
N MET A 47 30.72 -9.41 5.82
CA MET A 47 30.65 -10.37 4.72
C MET A 47 30.97 -11.74 5.31
N VAL A 48 30.40 -12.80 4.71
CA VAL A 48 30.78 -14.24 4.71
C VAL A 48 29.60 -15.15 5.04
N SER A 49 29.31 -16.06 4.09
CA SER A 49 28.35 -17.18 4.16
C SER A 49 29.07 -18.49 4.53
N PRO A 50 28.38 -19.53 5.04
CA PRO A 50 28.89 -20.89 5.00
C PRO A 50 28.01 -21.86 4.22
N CYS A 51 28.70 -22.80 3.56
CA CYS A 51 28.20 -23.94 2.80
C CYS A 51 28.35 -25.20 3.67
N PHE A 52 27.42 -26.16 3.59
CA PHE A 52 27.59 -27.49 4.18
C PHE A 52 27.06 -28.57 3.23
N SER A 53 27.81 -29.68 3.17
CA SER A 53 27.60 -30.86 2.33
C SER A 53 27.51 -32.12 3.20
N SER A 54 26.78 -33.14 2.75
CA SER A 54 27.18 -34.57 2.76
C SER A 54 26.05 -35.51 2.26
N ASN A 55 26.50 -36.60 1.63
CA ASN A 55 25.81 -37.67 0.86
C ASN A 55 24.91 -38.59 1.72
N THR A 56 24.01 -39.45 1.20
CA THR A 56 24.29 -40.73 0.50
C THR A 56 22.99 -41.38 -0.02
N ALA A 57 23.12 -42.20 -1.08
CA ALA A 57 22.07 -42.79 -1.92
C ALA A 57 21.39 -44.08 -1.39
N LEU A 58 20.24 -44.44 -1.99
CA LEU A 58 19.80 -45.83 -2.22
C LEU A 58 18.78 -45.92 -3.37
N HIS A 59 18.88 -47.04 -4.11
CA HIS A 59 18.26 -47.39 -5.40
C HIS A 59 16.74 -47.64 -5.38
N GLY A 60 16.08 -47.42 -6.52
CA GLY A 60 14.77 -48.01 -6.85
C GLY A 60 14.34 -47.70 -8.30
N VAL A 61 14.31 -48.73 -9.14
CA VAL A 61 14.12 -48.70 -10.61
C VAL A 61 12.64 -48.84 -10.99
N LEU A 62 12.16 -48.05 -11.97
CA LEU A 62 11.10 -48.43 -12.92
C LEU A 62 11.14 -47.54 -14.18
N ALA A 63 11.08 -48.18 -15.35
CA ALA A 63 11.32 -47.62 -16.70
C ALA A 63 10.06 -46.96 -17.34
N PRO A 64 10.20 -46.19 -18.45
CA PRO A 64 9.25 -45.18 -18.91
C PRO A 64 8.31 -45.64 -20.05
N ARG A 65 7.30 -44.82 -20.38
CA ARG A 65 6.52 -44.89 -21.64
C ARG A 65 6.37 -43.49 -22.29
N PRO A 66 6.16 -43.41 -23.63
CA PRO A 66 6.83 -42.41 -24.46
C PRO A 66 5.97 -41.19 -24.88
N SER A 67 6.69 -40.09 -25.09
CA SER A 67 6.49 -38.95 -26.01
C SER A 67 5.08 -38.63 -26.54
N SER A 68 4.62 -37.41 -26.22
CA SER A 68 3.93 -36.55 -27.19
C SER A 68 4.50 -35.13 -27.07
N SER A 69 5.04 -34.67 -28.19
CA SER A 69 5.62 -33.35 -28.45
C SER A 69 4.68 -32.20 -28.10
N THR A 70 5.15 -31.26 -27.29
CA THR A 70 4.61 -29.89 -27.30
C THR A 70 5.75 -28.90 -27.11
N CYS A 71 5.83 -27.97 -28.07
CA CYS A 71 6.75 -26.85 -28.17
C CYS A 71 6.99 -26.19 -26.81
N THR A 72 8.26 -25.97 -26.49
CA THR A 72 8.67 -25.12 -25.38
C THR A 72 8.34 -23.67 -25.74
N ASP A 73 7.13 -23.23 -25.43
CA ASP A 73 6.86 -21.81 -25.26
C ASP A 73 7.71 -21.35 -24.07
N LYS A 74 8.71 -20.52 -24.33
CA LYS A 74 9.53 -19.90 -23.29
C LYS A 74 8.73 -18.76 -22.69
N THR A 75 7.66 -19.09 -21.97
CA THR A 75 6.91 -18.12 -21.18
C THR A 75 7.81 -17.70 -20.00
N GLN A 76 8.53 -16.59 -20.17
CA GLN A 76 9.28 -15.99 -19.08
C GLN A 76 8.32 -15.56 -17.96
N PRO A 77 8.78 -15.58 -16.69
CA PRO A 77 7.93 -15.20 -15.57
C PRO A 77 7.44 -13.76 -15.79
N VAL A 78 6.13 -13.61 -15.97
CA VAL A 78 5.45 -12.32 -15.95
C VAL A 78 5.86 -11.64 -14.64
N PRO A 79 6.32 -10.37 -14.66
CA PRO A 79 6.64 -9.65 -13.43
C PRO A 79 5.46 -9.76 -12.45
N GLU A 80 5.71 -10.09 -11.18
CA GLU A 80 4.67 -10.28 -10.15
C GLU A 80 3.69 -9.08 -10.03
N THR A 81 4.10 -7.93 -10.55
CA THR A 81 3.40 -6.64 -10.58
C THR A 81 2.30 -6.53 -11.64
N VAL A 82 2.31 -7.38 -12.68
CA VAL A 82 1.35 -7.30 -13.77
C VAL A 82 0.12 -8.16 -13.46
N ASN A 83 -1.06 -7.60 -13.64
CA ASN A 83 -2.30 -8.32 -13.44
C ASN A 83 -2.38 -9.51 -14.42
N LYS A 84 -2.34 -10.73 -13.88
CA LYS A 84 -2.42 -11.99 -14.66
C LYS A 84 -3.70 -12.12 -15.49
N PHE A 85 -4.74 -11.34 -15.17
CA PHE A 85 -6.02 -11.33 -15.87
C PHE A 85 -6.14 -10.16 -16.87
N SER A 86 -5.04 -9.53 -17.24
CA SER A 86 -5.00 -8.39 -18.17
C SER A 86 -4.20 -8.73 -19.43
N GLU A 87 -4.59 -8.14 -20.57
CA GLU A 87 -3.80 -8.18 -21.81
C GLU A 87 -2.51 -7.34 -21.75
N ARG A 88 -2.28 -6.66 -20.62
CA ARG A 88 -1.07 -5.90 -20.37
C ARG A 88 0.09 -6.85 -20.14
N THR A 89 1.22 -6.58 -20.80
CA THR A 89 2.46 -7.34 -20.59
C THR A 89 3.30 -6.79 -19.44
N HIS A 90 3.33 -5.45 -19.28
CA HIS A 90 4.16 -4.75 -18.31
C HIS A 90 3.43 -3.53 -17.74
N THR A 91 3.77 -3.13 -16.51
CA THR A 91 3.36 -1.82 -15.98
C THR A 91 4.19 -0.68 -16.57
N CYS A 92 3.65 0.53 -16.61
CA CYS A 92 4.36 1.69 -17.19
C CYS A 92 5.63 2.02 -16.39
N GLY A 93 5.60 1.85 -15.06
CA GLY A 93 6.70 2.23 -14.18
C GLY A 93 7.84 1.21 -14.03
N GLU A 94 7.67 -0.04 -14.47
CA GLU A 94 8.65 -1.12 -14.22
C GLU A 94 9.71 -1.28 -15.31
N LEU A 95 9.49 -0.76 -16.51
CA LEU A 95 10.42 -0.91 -17.64
C LEU A 95 11.80 -0.27 -17.34
N ARG A 96 12.86 -0.96 -17.71
CA ARG A 96 14.27 -0.59 -17.52
C ARG A 96 15.09 -0.94 -18.76
N VAL A 97 16.36 -0.54 -18.78
CA VAL A 97 17.31 -0.82 -19.88
C VAL A 97 17.37 -2.31 -20.26
N ASP A 98 17.17 -3.22 -19.30
CA ASP A 98 17.15 -4.68 -19.54
C ASP A 98 15.97 -5.16 -20.41
N HIS A 99 15.00 -4.28 -20.68
CA HIS A 99 13.84 -4.55 -21.51
C HIS A 99 14.00 -4.02 -22.95
N VAL A 100 15.12 -3.38 -23.28
CA VAL A 100 15.37 -2.85 -24.64
C VAL A 100 15.31 -3.98 -25.67
N GLY A 101 14.64 -3.72 -26.80
CA GLY A 101 14.40 -4.69 -27.87
C GLY A 101 13.19 -5.61 -27.64
N ARG A 102 12.43 -5.42 -26.55
CA ARG A 102 11.23 -6.20 -26.27
C ARG A 102 9.97 -5.47 -26.73
N GLU A 103 9.04 -6.22 -27.30
CA GLU A 103 7.68 -5.74 -27.51
C GLU A 103 6.90 -5.74 -26.19
N VAL A 104 6.17 -4.65 -25.95
CA VAL A 104 5.37 -4.43 -24.75
C VAL A 104 3.99 -3.91 -25.11
N ARG A 105 2.97 -4.44 -24.43
CA ARG A 105 1.62 -3.90 -24.36
C ARG A 105 1.39 -3.23 -23.02
N LEU A 106 1.10 -1.94 -23.06
CA LEU A 106 0.91 -1.06 -21.90
C LEU A 106 -0.48 -0.43 -21.95
N CYS A 107 -1.09 -0.20 -20.78
CA CYS A 107 -2.32 0.58 -20.70
C CYS A 107 -2.20 1.63 -19.61
N GLY A 108 -2.78 2.80 -19.83
CA GLY A 108 -2.68 3.89 -18.86
C GLY A 108 -3.47 5.11 -19.26
N TRP A 109 -3.23 6.19 -18.53
CA TRP A 109 -3.74 7.52 -18.80
C TRP A 109 -2.69 8.34 -19.52
N LEU A 110 -3.12 9.07 -20.54
CA LEU A 110 -2.29 10.08 -21.19
C LEU A 110 -2.00 11.22 -20.21
N GLU A 111 -0.78 11.32 -19.73
CA GLU A 111 -0.36 12.35 -18.77
C GLU A 111 0.05 13.64 -19.48
N TYR A 112 0.78 13.49 -20.58
CA TYR A 112 1.29 14.61 -21.37
C TYR A 112 1.43 14.20 -22.83
N GLU A 113 1.26 15.16 -23.72
CA GLU A 113 1.37 15.00 -25.16
C GLU A 113 2.09 16.24 -25.72
N ARG A 114 2.97 16.01 -26.70
CA ARG A 114 3.68 17.07 -27.42
C ARG A 114 3.77 16.74 -28.91
N MET A 115 3.12 17.58 -29.72
CA MET A 115 3.17 17.59 -31.19
C MET A 115 2.76 16.27 -31.85
N GLY A 116 1.94 15.46 -31.19
CA GLY A 116 1.51 14.12 -31.60
C GLY A 116 2.61 13.06 -31.58
N LYS A 117 3.86 13.44 -31.27
CA LYS A 117 5.04 12.58 -31.38
C LYS A 117 5.51 12.03 -30.04
N PHE A 118 5.51 12.87 -28.99
CA PHE A 118 5.98 12.47 -27.67
C PHE A 118 4.81 12.42 -26.71
N LEU A 119 4.56 11.26 -26.14
CA LEU A 119 3.49 11.05 -25.17
C LEU A 119 4.10 10.54 -23.87
N THR A 120 3.51 10.89 -22.74
CA THR A 120 3.79 10.26 -21.46
C THR A 120 2.57 9.45 -21.07
N LEU A 121 2.72 8.13 -20.98
CA LEU A 121 1.68 7.23 -20.50
C LEU A 121 1.93 6.93 -19.03
N ARG A 122 0.92 7.16 -18.19
CA ARG A 122 0.97 6.91 -16.74
C ARG A 122 -0.01 5.82 -16.35
N ASP A 123 0.39 4.95 -15.43
CA ASP A 123 -0.51 4.05 -14.73
C ASP A 123 -0.37 4.19 -13.20
N GLY A 124 -0.92 3.23 -12.44
CA GLY A 124 -0.82 3.25 -10.98
C GLY A 124 0.58 2.99 -10.41
N TYR A 125 1.55 2.63 -11.25
CA TYR A 125 2.91 2.21 -10.86
C TYR A 125 3.98 3.18 -11.32
N GLY A 126 3.73 3.97 -12.36
CA GLY A 126 4.62 5.02 -12.81
C GLY A 126 4.25 5.55 -14.19
N SER A 127 5.20 6.23 -14.82
CA SER A 127 5.04 6.80 -16.16
C SER A 127 6.17 6.37 -17.08
N ILE A 128 5.89 6.24 -18.37
CA ILE A 128 6.84 5.92 -19.45
C ILE A 128 6.63 6.89 -20.61
N GLN A 129 7.72 7.19 -21.34
CA GLN A 129 7.62 7.96 -22.58
C GLN A 129 7.33 7.02 -23.75
N LEU A 130 6.38 7.43 -24.56
CA LEU A 130 6.06 6.83 -25.85
C LEU A 130 6.48 7.78 -26.95
N VAL A 131 7.02 7.24 -28.04
CA VAL A 131 7.42 8.00 -29.22
C VAL A 131 6.73 7.43 -30.45
N VAL A 132 6.02 8.30 -31.17
CA VAL A 132 5.45 8.01 -32.48
C VAL A 132 6.45 8.48 -33.52
N THR A 133 6.86 7.57 -34.40
CA THR A 133 7.80 7.88 -35.50
C THR A 133 7.10 8.65 -36.62
N ASP A 134 7.87 9.42 -37.38
CA ASP A 134 7.36 10.22 -38.50
C ASP A 134 6.76 9.37 -39.65
N SER A 135 7.02 8.06 -39.65
CA SER A 135 6.39 7.11 -40.57
C SER A 135 4.96 6.71 -40.18
N ARG A 136 4.47 7.12 -39.00
CA ARG A 136 3.16 6.72 -38.44
C ARG A 136 2.20 7.91 -38.34
N ASP A 137 1.89 8.48 -39.50
CA ASP A 137 0.88 9.54 -39.61
C ASP A 137 -0.51 9.06 -39.17
N ASP A 138 -0.81 7.77 -39.35
CA ASP A 138 -2.04 7.12 -38.87
C ASP A 138 -2.25 7.30 -37.36
N ILE A 139 -1.20 7.08 -36.58
CA ILE A 139 -1.22 7.23 -35.12
C ILE A 139 -1.24 8.71 -34.72
N THR A 140 -0.47 9.53 -35.42
CA THR A 140 -0.40 10.97 -35.17
C THR A 140 -1.77 11.63 -35.36
N SER A 141 -2.48 11.29 -36.45
CA SER A 141 -3.85 11.74 -36.71
C SER A 141 -4.86 11.15 -35.71
N LEU A 142 -4.70 9.90 -35.27
CA LEU A 142 -5.57 9.31 -34.24
C LEU A 142 -5.46 10.05 -32.90
N LEU A 143 -4.26 10.52 -32.56
CA LEU A 143 -3.98 11.26 -31.34
C LEU A 143 -4.32 12.75 -31.46
N GLU A 144 -4.65 13.25 -32.65
CA GLU A 144 -5.00 14.64 -32.84
C GLU A 144 -6.24 15.03 -32.01
N GLY A 145 -6.10 16.07 -31.19
CA GLY A 145 -7.17 16.53 -30.30
C GLY A 145 -7.47 15.60 -29.11
N ILE A 146 -6.62 14.60 -28.85
CA ILE A 146 -6.76 13.79 -27.64
C ILE A 146 -6.62 14.65 -26.39
N THR A 147 -7.45 14.37 -25.40
CA THR A 147 -7.44 15.08 -24.12
C THR A 147 -6.56 14.35 -23.12
N HIS A 148 -5.89 15.11 -22.25
CA HIS A 148 -5.18 14.53 -21.11
C HIS A 148 -6.11 13.70 -20.24
N GLU A 149 -5.55 12.69 -19.58
CA GLU A 149 -6.26 11.68 -18.79
C GLU A 149 -7.17 10.74 -19.61
N SER A 150 -7.12 10.78 -20.95
CA SER A 150 -7.71 9.75 -21.80
C SER A 150 -7.01 8.41 -21.55
N VAL A 151 -7.78 7.33 -21.61
CA VAL A 151 -7.29 5.97 -21.37
C VAL A 151 -6.83 5.37 -22.69
N LEU A 152 -5.58 4.93 -22.72
CA LEU A 152 -4.92 4.36 -23.89
C LEU A 152 -4.47 2.93 -23.61
N ALA A 153 -4.56 2.08 -24.61
CA ALA A 153 -3.79 0.85 -24.75
C ALA A 153 -2.78 1.05 -25.87
N VAL A 154 -1.54 0.66 -25.64
CA VAL A 154 -0.41 0.93 -26.54
C VAL A 154 0.40 -0.34 -26.68
N ALA A 155 0.73 -0.71 -27.91
CA ALA A 155 1.76 -1.69 -28.21
C ALA A 155 2.97 -1.00 -28.84
N GLY A 156 4.16 -1.51 -28.56
CA GLY A 156 5.40 -0.96 -29.11
C GLY A 156 6.64 -1.68 -28.63
N GLU A 157 7.79 -1.26 -29.15
CA GLU A 157 9.10 -1.81 -28.80
C GLU A 157 9.85 -0.87 -27.85
N VAL A 158 10.53 -1.41 -26.84
CA VAL A 158 11.32 -0.61 -25.90
C VAL A 158 12.68 -0.26 -26.52
N HIS A 159 13.00 1.03 -26.56
CA HIS A 159 14.28 1.56 -27.02
C HIS A 159 15.00 2.34 -25.93
N LYS A 160 16.33 2.44 -26.05
CA LYS A 160 17.09 3.44 -25.30
C LYS A 160 16.79 4.82 -25.86
N ARG A 161 16.70 5.80 -24.98
CA ARG A 161 16.67 7.19 -25.43
C ARG A 161 17.97 7.56 -26.12
N PRO A 162 17.94 8.50 -27.08
CA PRO A 162 19.15 9.05 -27.65
C PRO A 162 20.07 9.65 -26.57
N PRO A 163 21.41 9.56 -26.74
CA PRO A 163 22.35 10.08 -25.77
C PRO A 163 22.11 11.58 -25.52
N GLY A 164 22.00 11.96 -24.25
CA GLY A 164 21.70 13.34 -23.82
C GLY A 164 20.21 13.65 -23.66
N GLN A 165 19.31 12.72 -24.01
CA GLN A 165 17.86 12.87 -23.80
C GLN A 165 17.33 12.04 -22.62
N GLU A 166 18.22 11.48 -21.80
CA GLU A 166 17.86 10.74 -20.60
C GLU A 166 17.21 11.66 -19.55
N ASN A 167 16.06 11.24 -19.00
CA ASN A 167 15.35 12.00 -17.99
C ASN A 167 15.62 11.47 -16.58
N LYS A 168 16.62 12.03 -15.90
CA LYS A 168 17.02 11.65 -14.52
C LYS A 168 15.91 11.79 -13.46
N LYS A 169 14.80 12.47 -13.76
CA LYS A 169 13.66 12.62 -12.84
C LYS A 169 12.66 11.44 -12.93
N MET A 170 12.75 10.64 -13.99
CA MET A 170 11.87 9.49 -14.21
C MET A 170 12.64 8.19 -13.99
N SER A 171 12.01 7.21 -13.33
CA SER A 171 12.60 5.87 -13.16
C SER A 171 12.79 5.12 -14.47
N THR A 172 12.01 5.46 -15.50
CA THR A 172 12.13 4.95 -16.87
C THR A 172 12.84 5.95 -17.78
N GLY A 173 13.62 6.87 -17.20
CA GLY A 173 14.19 8.02 -17.90
C GLY A 173 15.23 7.69 -18.97
N ASP A 174 15.81 6.50 -18.92
CA ASP A 174 16.84 6.03 -19.86
C ASP A 174 16.26 5.35 -21.10
N ILE A 175 14.94 5.10 -21.11
CA ILE A 175 14.23 4.36 -22.15
C ILE A 175 12.98 5.10 -22.63
N GLU A 176 12.48 4.64 -23.77
CA GLU A 176 11.21 5.04 -24.38
C GLU A 176 10.61 3.86 -25.15
N VAL A 177 9.33 3.95 -25.50
CA VAL A 177 8.64 2.92 -26.30
C VAL A 177 8.31 3.51 -27.66
N LEU A 178 8.86 2.92 -28.72
CA LEU A 178 8.47 3.22 -30.09
C LEU A 178 7.12 2.57 -30.36
N VAL A 179 6.13 3.40 -30.64
CA VAL A 179 4.73 2.99 -30.72
C VAL A 179 4.44 2.29 -32.04
N SER A 180 3.95 1.06 -31.98
CA SER A 180 3.48 0.30 -33.14
C SER A 180 1.96 0.34 -33.32
N GLU A 181 1.22 0.42 -32.21
CA GLU A 181 -0.24 0.47 -32.19
C GLU A 181 -0.74 1.31 -31.01
N VAL A 182 -1.80 2.10 -31.23
CA VAL A 182 -2.52 2.80 -30.16
C VAL A 182 -4.02 2.57 -30.31
N VAL A 183 -4.66 2.20 -29.21
CA VAL A 183 -6.11 2.12 -29.08
C VAL A 183 -6.57 3.08 -27.99
N ILE A 184 -7.47 3.99 -28.35
CA ILE A 184 -8.12 4.89 -27.38
C ILE A 184 -9.27 4.12 -26.72
N LEU A 185 -9.02 3.57 -25.53
CA LEU A 185 -10.03 2.82 -24.78
C LEU A 185 -11.17 3.73 -24.28
N ASN A 186 -10.83 4.93 -23.83
CA ASN A 186 -11.83 5.90 -23.38
C ASN A 186 -11.30 7.33 -23.43
N LYS A 187 -12.06 8.25 -24.05
CA LYS A 187 -11.70 9.67 -24.11
C LYS A 187 -12.07 10.39 -22.83
N ALA A 188 -11.15 11.20 -22.29
CA ALA A 188 -11.44 12.06 -21.16
C ALA A 188 -12.16 13.34 -21.59
N LYS A 189 -12.94 13.93 -20.68
CA LYS A 189 -13.53 15.25 -20.90
C LYS A 189 -12.41 16.29 -21.00
N LYS A 190 -12.50 17.21 -21.97
CA LYS A 190 -11.52 18.29 -22.18
C LYS A 190 -11.32 19.16 -20.93
N ASN A 191 -12.42 19.51 -20.25
CA ASN A 191 -12.41 20.38 -19.09
C ASN A 191 -12.53 19.56 -17.80
N LEU A 192 -11.42 18.98 -17.35
CA LEU A 192 -11.35 18.31 -16.05
C LEU A 192 -11.41 19.36 -14.92
N PRO A 193 -12.02 19.03 -13.77
CA PRO A 193 -12.11 19.95 -12.64
C PRO A 193 -10.74 20.34 -12.08
N PHE A 194 -9.73 19.48 -12.24
CA PHE A 194 -8.31 19.80 -12.07
C PHE A 194 -7.45 18.78 -12.82
N GLY A 195 -6.21 19.15 -13.15
CA GLY A 195 -5.23 18.25 -13.73
C GLY A 195 -4.47 17.44 -12.68
N VAL A 196 -4.12 16.19 -13.01
CA VAL A 196 -3.28 15.34 -12.16
C VAL A 196 -1.81 15.67 -12.43
N ARG A 197 -1.33 16.78 -11.84
CA ARG A 197 0.04 17.29 -11.98
C ARG A 197 0.62 17.66 -10.60
N ASP A 198 1.92 17.49 -10.41
CA ASP A 198 2.54 17.73 -9.11
C ASP A 198 2.53 19.20 -8.66
N HIS A 199 2.55 20.13 -9.62
CA HIS A 199 2.46 21.57 -9.38
C HIS A 199 1.01 22.05 -9.45
N ASN A 200 0.70 23.14 -8.73
CA ASN A 200 -0.63 23.76 -8.71
C ASN A 200 -1.77 22.79 -8.37
N LYS A 201 -1.56 21.92 -7.38
CA LYS A 201 -2.59 20.97 -6.90
C LYS A 201 -3.86 21.72 -6.49
N ALA A 202 -5.01 21.13 -6.81
CA ALA A 202 -6.31 21.66 -6.41
C ALA A 202 -6.45 21.76 -4.88
N LYS A 203 -7.29 22.70 -4.42
CA LYS A 203 -7.65 22.81 -3.00
C LYS A 203 -8.35 21.54 -2.51
N GLU A 204 -8.19 21.24 -1.22
CA GLU A 204 -8.70 20.03 -0.58
C GLU A 204 -10.17 19.76 -0.87
N TYR A 205 -11.04 20.77 -0.74
CA TYR A 205 -12.46 20.63 -1.03
C TYR A 205 -12.74 20.07 -2.43
N LEU A 206 -12.04 20.58 -3.46
CA LEU A 206 -12.22 20.12 -4.83
C LEU A 206 -11.67 18.71 -5.04
N ARG A 207 -10.54 18.38 -4.39
CA ARG A 207 -9.96 17.04 -4.40
C ARG A 207 -10.87 16.02 -3.72
N MET A 208 -11.56 16.40 -2.64
CA MET A 208 -12.53 15.54 -1.96
C MET A 208 -13.80 15.35 -2.80
N LYS A 209 -14.30 16.43 -3.44
CA LYS A 209 -15.45 16.35 -4.36
C LYS A 209 -15.20 15.43 -5.56
N TYR A 210 -13.99 15.48 -6.13
CA TYR A 210 -13.59 14.64 -7.27
C TYR A 210 -12.50 13.63 -6.86
N ARG A 211 -12.73 12.93 -5.74
CA ARG A 211 -11.75 12.03 -5.15
C ARG A 211 -11.26 10.94 -6.11
N TYR A 212 -12.11 10.49 -7.02
CA TYR A 212 -11.73 9.50 -8.04
C TYR A 212 -10.60 9.98 -8.98
N LEU A 213 -10.48 11.28 -9.27
CA LEU A 213 -9.32 11.84 -9.98
C LEU A 213 -8.13 12.01 -9.06
N ASP A 214 -8.38 12.49 -7.85
CA ASP A 214 -7.31 12.68 -6.87
C ASP A 214 -6.61 11.37 -6.46
N LEU A 215 -7.32 10.25 -6.49
CA LEU A 215 -6.73 8.95 -6.27
C LEU A 215 -5.66 8.60 -7.31
N ARG A 216 -5.64 9.22 -8.50
CA ARG A 216 -4.61 8.97 -9.53
C ARG A 216 -3.24 9.55 -9.20
N PHE A 217 -3.15 10.47 -8.22
CA PHE A 217 -1.86 11.02 -7.82
C PHE A 217 -0.94 9.93 -7.25
N PRO A 218 0.37 9.92 -7.61
CA PRO A 218 1.33 8.94 -7.11
C PRO A 218 1.38 8.87 -5.57
N GLU A 219 1.23 10.01 -4.89
CA GLU A 219 1.16 10.09 -3.43
C GLU A 219 -0.03 9.30 -2.85
N MET A 220 -1.22 9.47 -3.43
CA MET A 220 -2.42 8.77 -3.00
C MET A 220 -2.35 7.27 -3.31
N GLN A 221 -1.85 6.93 -4.50
CA GLN A 221 -1.57 5.57 -4.94
C GLN A 221 -0.59 4.86 -3.99
N ARG A 222 0.48 5.55 -3.55
CA ARG A 222 1.45 5.03 -2.56
C ARG A 222 0.79 4.83 -1.19
N ASN A 223 0.06 5.82 -0.69
CA ASN A 223 -0.55 5.79 0.63
C ASN A 223 -1.55 4.62 0.77
N LEU A 224 -2.39 4.40 -0.25
CA LEU A 224 -3.36 3.30 -0.24
C LEU A 224 -2.69 1.92 -0.33
N ARG A 225 -1.69 1.76 -1.20
CA ARG A 225 -0.93 0.49 -1.30
C ARG A 225 -0.14 0.20 -0.04
N LEU A 226 0.51 1.21 0.55
CA LEU A 226 1.22 1.07 1.81
C LEU A 226 0.28 0.62 2.92
N ARG A 227 -0.90 1.26 3.05
CA ARG A 227 -1.92 0.84 4.01
C ARG A 227 -2.34 -0.62 3.82
N SER A 228 -2.54 -1.05 2.58
CA SER A 228 -2.88 -2.44 2.26
C SER A 228 -1.77 -3.41 2.66
N LYS A 229 -0.51 -3.11 2.31
CA LYS A 229 0.67 -3.93 2.68
C LYS A 229 0.83 -4.03 4.21
N VAL A 230 0.71 -2.91 4.91
CA VAL A 230 0.77 -2.85 6.37
C VAL A 230 -0.29 -3.73 7.01
N ILE A 231 -1.54 -3.62 6.55
CA ILE A 231 -2.64 -4.44 7.06
C ILE A 231 -2.40 -5.93 6.80
N MET A 232 -1.94 -6.30 5.60
CA MET A 232 -1.66 -7.70 5.28
C MET A 232 -0.53 -8.26 6.15
N LYS A 233 0.57 -7.52 6.31
CA LYS A 233 1.71 -7.92 7.14
C LYS A 233 1.34 -8.08 8.61
N MET A 234 0.48 -7.19 9.13
CA MET A 234 -0.09 -7.36 10.47
C MET A 234 -0.90 -8.66 10.59
N ARG A 235 -1.75 -8.97 9.59
CA ARG A 235 -2.52 -10.22 9.56
C ARG A 235 -1.63 -11.45 9.51
N GLU A 236 -0.64 -11.46 8.62
CA GLU A 236 0.35 -12.54 8.50
C GLU A 236 1.05 -12.79 9.84
N TYR A 237 1.48 -11.73 10.52
CA TYR A 237 2.12 -11.86 11.83
C TYR A 237 1.18 -12.43 12.90
N LEU A 238 0.00 -11.82 13.05
CA LEU A 238 -0.94 -12.19 14.10
C LEU A 238 -1.46 -13.62 13.89
N CYS A 239 -1.86 -14.00 12.68
CA CYS A 239 -2.37 -15.33 12.39
C CYS A 239 -1.25 -16.39 12.41
N ASN A 240 -0.19 -16.20 11.62
CA ASN A 240 0.74 -17.29 11.34
C ASN A 240 1.83 -17.47 12.40
N TYR A 241 2.22 -16.39 13.09
CA TYR A 241 3.31 -16.43 14.07
C TYR A 241 2.82 -16.36 15.51
N CYS A 242 1.68 -15.71 15.73
CA CYS A 242 1.12 -15.51 17.06
C CYS A 242 -0.18 -16.29 17.30
N ASP A 243 -0.66 -17.07 16.33
CA ASP A 243 -1.84 -17.94 16.44
C ASP A 243 -3.10 -17.19 16.92
N PHE A 244 -3.28 -15.96 16.44
CA PHE A 244 -4.50 -15.21 16.65
C PHE A 244 -5.55 -15.58 15.61
N VAL A 245 -6.82 -15.59 16.04
CA VAL A 245 -7.96 -15.80 15.17
C VAL A 245 -8.58 -14.46 14.77
N ASP A 246 -8.69 -14.23 13.46
CA ASP A 246 -9.41 -13.08 12.89
C ASP A 246 -10.91 -13.34 12.93
N VAL A 247 -11.63 -12.62 13.79
CA VAL A 247 -13.08 -12.81 13.95
C VAL A 247 -13.79 -11.50 13.66
N GLU A 248 -14.75 -11.53 12.74
CA GLU A 248 -15.61 -10.39 12.45
C GLU A 248 -16.75 -10.30 13.48
N THR A 249 -16.92 -9.12 14.07
CA THR A 249 -18.00 -8.83 15.02
C THR A 249 -19.06 -7.92 14.40
N PRO A 250 -20.35 -8.06 14.77
CA PRO A 250 -21.43 -7.21 14.26
C PRO A 250 -21.20 -5.71 14.47
N THR A 251 -21.58 -4.91 13.47
CA THR A 251 -21.51 -3.43 13.51
C THR A 251 -22.79 -2.79 14.04
N LEU A 252 -23.95 -3.37 13.74
CA LEU A 252 -25.24 -2.93 14.26
C LEU A 252 -25.46 -3.58 15.63
N PHE A 253 -25.42 -2.78 16.69
CA PHE A 253 -25.48 -3.30 18.04
C PHE A 253 -26.40 -2.48 18.94
N ARG A 254 -26.67 -2.99 20.15
CA ARG A 254 -27.38 -2.22 21.17
C ARG A 254 -26.48 -1.10 21.67
N ARG A 255 -27.08 0.08 21.88
CA ARG A 255 -26.40 1.22 22.51
C ARG A 255 -25.72 0.83 23.83
N THR A 256 -24.46 1.23 23.99
CA THR A 256 -23.72 1.01 25.24
C THR A 256 -23.62 2.32 26.04
N PRO A 257 -24.16 2.38 27.26
CA PRO A 257 -24.06 3.58 28.09
C PRO A 257 -22.61 3.84 28.53
N GLY A 258 -22.19 5.12 28.57
CA GLY A 258 -20.90 5.56 29.13
C GLY A 258 -19.79 5.88 28.10
N GLY A 259 -20.04 5.68 26.80
CA GLY A 259 -19.10 6.00 25.72
C GLY A 259 -19.26 7.41 25.12
N ALA A 260 -18.68 7.62 23.93
CA ALA A 260 -18.93 8.80 23.11
C ALA A 260 -20.39 8.83 22.62
N GLN A 261 -20.79 9.85 21.86
CA GLN A 261 -22.06 9.80 21.16
C GLN A 261 -21.99 8.78 20.00
N GLU A 262 -23.05 7.99 19.83
CA GLU A 262 -23.13 6.92 18.85
C GLU A 262 -24.10 7.28 17.73
N PHE A 263 -23.78 6.86 16.50
CA PHE A 263 -24.73 6.96 15.40
C PHE A 263 -25.89 6.00 15.60
N VAL A 264 -27.09 6.45 15.21
CA VAL A 264 -28.34 5.70 15.31
C VAL A 264 -28.76 5.22 13.93
N VAL A 265 -29.13 3.95 13.83
CA VAL A 265 -29.67 3.32 12.62
C VAL A 265 -31.10 2.87 12.92
N PRO A 266 -32.12 3.62 12.47
CA PRO A 266 -33.52 3.25 12.66
C PRO A 266 -33.83 1.89 12.03
N THR A 267 -34.70 1.12 12.68
CA THR A 267 -35.23 -0.12 12.10
C THR A 267 -36.61 0.13 11.48
N ARG A 268 -37.11 -0.86 10.73
CA ARG A 268 -38.49 -0.84 10.24
C ARG A 268 -39.52 -0.97 11.36
N LEU A 269 -39.12 -1.47 12.54
CA LEU A 269 -39.98 -1.59 13.70
C LEU A 269 -40.03 -0.26 14.44
N ALA A 270 -41.24 0.27 14.62
CA ALA A 270 -41.45 1.53 15.29
C ALA A 270 -40.88 1.50 16.73
N GLY A 271 -40.13 2.55 17.09
CA GLY A 271 -39.52 2.69 18.42
C GLY A 271 -38.24 1.89 18.63
N GLN A 272 -37.76 1.12 17.64
CA GLN A 272 -36.52 0.35 17.74
C GLN A 272 -35.43 0.87 16.79
N PHE A 273 -34.20 0.91 17.28
CA PHE A 273 -33.02 1.34 16.53
C PHE A 273 -31.79 0.52 16.93
N PHE A 274 -30.85 0.38 15.99
CA PHE A 274 -29.49 -0.04 16.27
C PHE A 274 -28.60 1.16 16.49
N SER A 275 -27.44 0.90 17.08
CA SER A 275 -26.36 1.85 17.17
C SER A 275 -25.09 1.29 16.54
N LEU A 276 -24.34 2.15 15.85
CA LEU A 276 -23.05 1.77 15.28
C LEU A 276 -21.99 1.68 16.39
N VAL A 277 -21.21 0.59 16.37
CA VAL A 277 -20.20 0.31 17.40
C VAL A 277 -19.05 1.34 17.40
N GLN A 278 -18.72 1.84 18.59
CA GLN A 278 -17.53 2.69 18.80
C GLN A 278 -16.22 1.90 18.81
N SER A 279 -16.32 0.65 19.24
CA SER A 279 -15.27 -0.36 19.31
C SER A 279 -15.95 -1.69 19.65
N PRO A 280 -15.47 -2.85 19.19
CA PRO A 280 -16.01 -4.16 19.54
C PRO A 280 -15.60 -4.59 20.96
N GLN A 281 -15.75 -3.70 21.94
CA GLN A 281 -15.30 -3.87 23.32
C GLN A 281 -16.05 -5.00 24.05
N GLN A 282 -17.36 -5.11 23.85
CA GLN A 282 -18.16 -6.16 24.46
C GLN A 282 -17.96 -7.50 23.75
N PHE A 283 -17.93 -7.49 22.41
CA PHE A 283 -17.70 -8.70 21.63
C PHE A 283 -16.35 -9.35 21.93
N LYS A 284 -15.26 -8.57 22.02
CA LYS A 284 -13.96 -9.15 22.37
C LYS A 284 -13.97 -9.81 23.75
N GLN A 285 -14.76 -9.32 24.70
CA GLN A 285 -14.90 -9.97 26.01
C GLN A 285 -15.71 -11.26 25.92
N LEU A 286 -16.82 -11.24 25.18
CA LEU A 286 -17.63 -12.45 24.93
C LEU A 286 -16.82 -13.54 24.22
N LEU A 287 -15.98 -13.18 23.25
CA LEU A 287 -15.10 -14.12 22.57
C LEU A 287 -14.09 -14.76 23.51
N MET A 288 -13.53 -14.00 24.46
CA MET A 288 -12.65 -14.58 25.49
C MET A 288 -13.41 -15.57 26.38
N VAL A 289 -14.63 -15.23 26.80
CA VAL A 289 -15.49 -16.12 27.60
C VAL A 289 -15.87 -17.37 26.80
N GLY A 290 -16.06 -17.24 25.49
CA GLY A 290 -16.33 -18.34 24.56
C GLY A 290 -15.14 -19.26 24.28
N GLY A 291 -14.01 -19.08 24.96
CA GLY A 291 -12.82 -19.93 24.83
C GLY A 291 -11.88 -19.55 23.68
N LEU A 292 -12.07 -18.37 23.07
CA LEU A 292 -11.14 -17.90 22.05
C LEU A 292 -9.95 -17.22 22.72
N ASP A 293 -8.85 -17.95 22.91
CA ASP A 293 -7.70 -17.48 23.70
C ASP A 293 -6.98 -16.26 23.10
N ARG A 294 -7.01 -16.10 21.77
CA ARG A 294 -6.32 -15.04 21.03
C ARG A 294 -7.20 -14.51 19.90
N TYR A 295 -7.74 -13.32 20.10
CA TYR A 295 -8.62 -12.62 19.18
C TYR A 295 -7.93 -11.42 18.58
N PHE A 296 -8.09 -11.22 17.28
CA PHE A 296 -7.90 -9.92 16.68
C PHE A 296 -8.95 -9.59 15.63
N GLN A 297 -9.11 -8.31 15.35
CA GLN A 297 -9.97 -7.83 14.28
C GLN A 297 -9.48 -6.46 13.79
N ILE A 298 -9.51 -6.26 12.48
CA ILE A 298 -9.36 -4.93 11.87
C ILE A 298 -10.76 -4.34 11.71
N ALA A 299 -11.27 -3.75 12.79
CA ALA A 299 -12.66 -3.34 12.93
C ALA A 299 -12.93 -1.93 12.37
N ARG A 300 -14.11 -1.73 11.80
CA ARG A 300 -14.63 -0.38 11.54
C ARG A 300 -15.34 0.14 12.79
N CYS A 301 -15.03 1.36 13.17
CA CYS A 301 -15.50 2.02 14.37
C CYS A 301 -16.11 3.37 14.03
N TYR A 302 -17.16 3.73 14.75
CA TYR A 302 -17.96 4.92 14.47
C TYR A 302 -18.11 5.78 15.72
N ARG A 303 -17.93 7.09 15.59
CA ARG A 303 -18.13 8.06 16.67
C ARG A 303 -18.82 9.30 16.14
N ASP A 304 -19.96 9.64 16.74
CA ASP A 304 -20.72 10.84 16.41
C ASP A 304 -20.17 12.02 17.25
N GLU A 305 -18.88 12.30 17.10
CA GLU A 305 -18.21 13.42 17.75
C GLU A 305 -18.07 14.60 16.78
N GLY A 306 -17.96 15.82 17.33
CA GLY A 306 -17.65 17.01 16.53
C GLY A 306 -16.36 16.84 15.71
N SER A 307 -16.35 17.41 14.50
CA SER A 307 -15.23 17.27 13.58
C SER A 307 -13.96 17.93 14.14
N ARG A 308 -12.87 17.18 14.11
CA ARG A 308 -11.50 17.69 14.33
C ARG A 308 -10.65 17.30 13.13
N PRO A 309 -9.57 18.05 12.81
CA PRO A 309 -8.73 17.75 11.65
C PRO A 309 -8.16 16.33 11.61
N ASP A 310 -7.97 15.71 12.78
CA ASP A 310 -7.44 14.37 12.97
C ASP A 310 -8.51 13.29 13.22
N ARG A 311 -9.80 13.66 13.21
CA ARG A 311 -10.91 12.77 13.56
C ARG A 311 -11.94 12.68 12.46
N GLN A 312 -12.13 11.47 11.95
CA GLN A 312 -13.23 11.13 11.07
C GLN A 312 -14.32 10.42 11.86
N PRO A 313 -15.60 10.58 11.50
CA PRO A 313 -16.72 9.90 12.17
C PRO A 313 -16.62 8.37 12.02
N GLU A 314 -15.98 7.91 10.96
CA GLU A 314 -15.67 6.52 10.68
C GLU A 314 -14.15 6.32 10.60
N PHE A 315 -13.63 5.34 11.32
CA PHE A 315 -12.21 5.01 11.31
C PHE A 315 -11.98 3.51 11.55
N THR A 316 -10.80 3.02 11.17
CA THR A 316 -10.42 1.62 11.34
C THR A 316 -9.51 1.47 12.55
N GLN A 317 -9.79 0.48 13.40
CA GLN A 317 -8.95 0.11 14.53
C GLN A 317 -8.47 -1.33 14.41
N VAL A 318 -7.23 -1.59 14.83
CA VAL A 318 -6.75 -2.95 15.08
C VAL A 318 -7.07 -3.27 16.53
N ILE A 319 -7.98 -4.21 16.75
CA ILE A 319 -8.41 -4.66 18.06
C ILE A 319 -7.74 -6.00 18.32
N ILE A 320 -7.14 -6.13 19.49
CA ILE A 320 -6.43 -7.34 19.92
C ILE A 320 -6.89 -7.66 21.34
N ARG A 321 -7.12 -8.95 21.63
CA ARG A 321 -7.43 -9.45 22.97
C ARG A 321 -6.88 -10.86 23.15
N CYS A 322 -6.34 -11.14 24.34
CA CYS A 322 -5.93 -12.49 24.72
C CYS A 322 -6.41 -12.85 26.13
N CYS A 323 -6.57 -14.14 26.38
CA CYS A 323 -6.75 -14.73 27.70
C CYS A 323 -5.40 -14.96 28.39
N TYR A 324 -5.43 -15.11 29.72
CA TYR A 324 -4.31 -15.59 30.54
C TYR A 324 -2.97 -14.83 30.41
N LEU A 325 -2.99 -13.56 30.00
CA LEU A 325 -1.81 -12.70 29.98
C LEU A 325 -1.68 -11.88 31.28
N ASP A 326 -0.49 -11.89 31.88
CA ASP A 326 -0.14 -10.95 32.94
C ASP A 326 0.27 -9.58 32.36
N LYS A 327 -0.06 -8.50 33.07
CA LYS A 327 0.13 -7.11 32.64
C LYS A 327 1.61 -6.79 32.34
N MET A 328 2.53 -7.43 33.07
CA MET A 328 3.97 -7.15 33.02
C MET A 328 4.72 -7.87 31.89
N SER A 329 4.23 -9.00 31.39
CA SER A 329 4.98 -9.87 30.46
C SER A 329 4.31 -10.08 29.10
N GLY A 330 2.99 -9.92 28.99
CA GLY A 330 2.23 -10.25 27.77
C GLY A 330 2.11 -9.08 26.79
N THR A 331 1.20 -8.14 27.07
CA THR A 331 0.81 -7.07 26.15
C THR A 331 1.95 -6.12 25.76
N HIS A 332 2.94 -5.92 26.64
CA HIS A 332 4.10 -5.08 26.37
C HIS A 332 5.11 -5.69 25.41
N ASN A 333 5.06 -6.99 25.10
CA ASN A 333 5.99 -7.65 24.18
C ASN A 333 5.40 -7.85 22.78
N TYR A 334 4.08 -8.08 22.67
CA TYR A 334 3.42 -8.27 21.37
C TYR A 334 3.29 -6.98 20.57
N ILE A 335 2.96 -5.86 21.23
CA ILE A 335 2.74 -4.58 20.55
C ILE A 335 4.06 -4.02 19.96
N PRO A 336 5.20 -3.99 20.69
CA PRO A 336 6.46 -3.56 20.11
C PRO A 336 6.97 -4.48 19.01
N SER A 337 6.74 -5.80 19.11
CA SER A 337 7.15 -6.74 18.06
C SER A 337 6.33 -6.57 16.78
N ALA A 338 5.02 -6.35 16.89
CA ALA A 338 4.18 -5.98 15.76
C ALA A 338 4.56 -4.61 15.17
N VAL A 339 4.98 -3.65 16.00
CA VAL A 339 5.50 -2.34 15.56
C VAL A 339 6.90 -2.46 14.94
N GLN A 340 7.74 -3.38 15.40
CA GLN A 340 9.07 -3.66 14.83
C GLN A 340 8.94 -4.21 13.40
N ILE A 341 7.97 -5.11 13.18
CA ILE A 341 7.63 -5.61 11.84
C ILE A 341 7.14 -4.48 10.91
N LEU A 342 6.56 -3.42 11.47
CA LEU A 342 6.21 -2.21 10.70
C LEU A 342 7.39 -1.27 10.47
N GLN A 343 8.45 -1.35 11.28
CA GLN A 343 9.70 -0.61 11.08
C GLN A 343 10.60 -1.27 10.04
N ASP A 344 10.44 -2.58 9.82
CA ASP A 344 11.15 -3.36 8.81
C ASP A 344 10.49 -3.28 7.40
N LEU A 345 9.34 -2.58 7.28
CA LEU A 345 8.67 -2.20 6.01
C LEU A 345 9.10 -0.80 5.54
#